data_AF-A0A2V9CAG0-F1
#
_entry.id   AF-A0A2V9CAG0-F1
#
_cell.length_a   1.000
_cell.length_b   1.000
_cell.length_c   1.000
_cell.angle_alpha   90.00
_cell.angle_beta   90.00
_cell.angle_gamma   90.00
#
_symmetry.space_group_name_H-M   'P 1'
#
loop_
_entity.id
_entity.type
_entity.pdbx_description
1 polymer ?
#
loop_
_entity_poly.entity_id
_entity_poly.type
_entity_poly.pdbx_seq_one_letter_code
_entity_poly.pdbx_strand_id
1 'polypeptide(L)' 'MNHGGLCLLTEQPIEKSAVLHCEIFPDRSHVGIPTVMEVRWMRQNPDGPGMTVGLRFLI' A
#
# COMPACT_ATOMS: atom_id res chain seq x y z
N MET A 1 -16.91 -1.75 10.04
CA MET A 1 -15.97 -2.88 9.95
C MET A 1 -14.70 -2.38 9.29
N ASN A 2 -13.51 -2.70 9.81
CA ASN A 2 -12.26 -2.40 9.10
C ASN A 2 -12.01 -3.52 8.07
N HIS A 3 -11.90 -3.17 6.79
CA HIS A 3 -11.72 -4.10 5.66
C HIS A 3 -10.31 -4.72 5.60
N GLY A 4 -9.49 -4.56 6.65
CA GLY A 4 -8.06 -4.88 6.61
C GLY A 4 -7.26 -3.86 5.79
N GLY A 5 -5.96 -4.08 5.71
CA GLY A 5 -5.04 -3.21 4.98
C GLY A 5 -3.61 -3.72 4.99
N LEU A 6 -2.76 -3.00 4.28
CA LEU A 6 -1.33 -3.30 4.15
C LEU A 6 -0.53 -2.02 4.35
N CYS A 7 0.74 -2.19 4.64
CA CYS A 7 1.70 -1.11 4.74
C CYS A 7 2.67 -1.22 3.55
N LEU A 8 2.79 -0.16 2.76
CA LEU A 8 3.71 -0.09 1.62
C LEU A 8 4.88 0.83 1.99
N LEU A 9 6.10 0.32 1.87
CA LEU A 9 7.30 1.15 1.87
C LEU A 9 7.62 1.52 0.41
N THR A 10 7.73 2.82 0.12
CA THR A 10 7.99 3.31 -1.24
C THR A 10 8.81 4.58 -1.23
N GLU A 11 9.65 4.77 -2.25
CA GLU A 11 10.31 6.04 -2.54
C GLU A 11 9.50 6.90 -3.53
N GLN A 12 8.48 6.31 -4.17
CA GLN A 12 7.64 7.01 -5.12
C GLN A 12 6.69 7.96 -4.37
N PRO A 13 6.54 9.22 -4.82
CA PRO A 13 5.52 10.12 -4.29
C PRO A 13 4.14 9.53 -4.51
N ILE A 14 3.33 9.49 -3.44
CA ILE A 14 1.93 9.08 -3.50
C ILE A 14 1.07 10.23 -2.99
N GLU A 15 -0.01 10.53 -3.69
CA GLU A 15 -0.97 11.53 -3.25
C GLU A 15 -1.77 11.06 -2.03
N LYS A 16 -2.00 11.99 -1.11
CA LYS A 16 -2.86 11.73 0.04
C LYS A 16 -4.27 11.38 -0.45
N SER A 17 -4.86 10.33 0.12
CA SER A 17 -6.20 9.86 -0.23
C SER A 17 -6.38 9.34 -1.67
N ALA A 18 -5.28 9.06 -2.38
CA ALA A 18 -5.35 8.38 -3.67
C ALA A 18 -5.98 6.98 -3.54
N VAL A 19 -6.67 6.58 -4.61
CA VAL A 19 -7.08 5.19 -4.85
C VAL A 19 -6.07 4.56 -5.79
N LEU A 20 -5.51 3.41 -5.38
CA LEU A 20 -4.45 2.72 -6.07
C LEU A 20 -4.97 1.37 -6.57
N HIS A 21 -4.60 1.02 -7.81
CA HIS A 21 -4.64 -0.36 -8.27
C HIS A 21 -3.33 -1.02 -7.86
N CYS A 22 -3.42 -2.09 -7.08
CA CYS A 22 -2.26 -2.80 -6.54
C CYS A 22 -2.27 -4.25 -6.97
N GLU A 23 -1.09 -4.82 -7.15
CA GLU A 23 -0.90 -6.26 -7.29
C GLU A 23 -0.07 -6.76 -6.12
N ILE A 24 -0.63 -7.70 -5.35
CA ILE A 24 0.06 -8.30 -4.20
C ILE A 24 0.58 -9.68 -4.60
N PHE A 25 1.88 -9.90 -4.45
CA PHE A 25 2.53 -11.16 -4.77
C PHE A 25 2.93 -11.88 -3.46
N PRO A 26 2.08 -12.75 -2.90
CA PRO A 26 2.44 -13.54 -1.71
C PRO A 26 3.53 -14.58 -2.05
N ASP A 27 4.46 -14.77 -1.11
CA ASP A 27 5.61 -15.67 -1.12
C ASP A 27 5.89 -16.47 -2.42
N ARG A 28 6.88 -16.01 -3.20
CA ARG A 28 7.40 -16.65 -4.42
C ARG A 28 6.36 -17.01 -5.50
N SER A 29 5.10 -16.60 -5.33
CA SER A 29 4.07 -16.77 -6.34
C SER A 29 4.32 -15.83 -7.52
N HIS A 30 4.25 -16.37 -8.73
CA HIS A 30 4.19 -15.57 -9.96
C HIS A 30 2.78 -15.04 -10.24
N VAL A 31 1.79 -15.41 -9.42
CA VAL A 31 0.41 -14.94 -9.54
C VAL A 31 0.21 -13.78 -8.58
N GLY A 32 0.00 -12.59 -9.15
CA GLY A 32 -0.39 -11.40 -8.41
C GLY A 32 -1.88 -11.41 -8.10
N ILE A 33 -2.24 -10.95 -6.90
CA ILE A 33 -3.61 -10.70 -6.49
C ILE A 33 -3.93 -9.24 -6.82
N PRO A 34 -4.73 -8.95 -7.87
CA PRO A 34 -5.15 -7.59 -8.17
C PRO A 34 -6.14 -7.12 -7.11
N THR A 35 -5.94 -5.91 -6.61
CA THR A 35 -6.82 -5.29 -5.61
C THR A 35 -6.85 -3.78 -5.79
N VAL A 36 -7.86 -3.14 -5.21
CA VAL A 36 -7.99 -1.69 -5.17
C VAL A 36 -7.91 -1.25 -3.72
N MET A 37 -7.03 -0.28 -3.44
CA MET A 37 -6.75 0.18 -2.09
C MET A 37 -6.77 1.71 -2.01
N GLU A 38 -7.10 2.26 -0.84
CA GLU A 38 -7.02 3.71 -0.59
C GLU A 38 -5.90 4.07 0.38
N VAL A 39 -5.27 5.23 0.16
CA VAL A 39 -4.28 5.79 1.08
C VAL A 39 -4.98 6.36 2.33
N ARG A 40 -4.64 5.82 3.50
CA ARG A 40 -5.18 6.26 4.80
C ARG A 40 -4.24 7.19 5.55
N TRP A 41 -2.95 6.90 5.52
CA TRP A 41 -1.93 7.68 6.20
C TRP A 41 -0.58 7.50 5.52
N MET A 42 0.31 8.47 5.76
CA MET A 42 1.67 8.47 5.25
C MET A 42 2.60 8.93 6.37
N ARG A 43 3.77 8.32 6.46
CA ARG A 43 4.82 8.67 7.42
C ARG A 43 6.17 8.54 6.74
N GLN A 44 7.13 9.42 7.04
CA GLN A 44 8.51 9.19 6.64
C GLN A 44 9.02 7.87 7.23
N ASN A 45 9.78 7.12 6.45
CA ASN A 45 10.40 5.89 6.91
C ASN A 45 11.45 6.24 7.99
N PRO A 46 11.32 5.76 9.25
CA PRO A 46 12.30 6.07 10.28
C PRO A 46 13.66 5.38 10.03
N ASP A 47 13.67 4.30 9.26
CA ASP A 47 14.84 3.42 9.09
C ASP A 47 15.60 3.67 7.77
N GLY A 48 15.21 4.67 6.97
CA GLY A 48 15.86 4.92 5.69
C GLY A 48 15.11 5.88 4.76
N PRO A 49 15.49 5.91 3.46
CA PRO A 49 14.81 6.72 2.47
C PRO A 49 13.37 6.24 2.24
N GLY A 50 12.56 7.13 1.65
CA GLY A 50 11.18 6.87 1.29
C GLY A 50 10.16 7.14 2.40
N MET A 51 8.95 6.65 2.17
CA MET A 51 7.80 6.81 3.04
C MET A 51 7.07 5.49 3.22
N THR A 52 6.50 5.35 4.39
CA THR A 52 5.62 4.26 4.76
C THR A 52 4.18 4.73 4.58
N VAL A 53 3.41 4.03 3.76
CA VAL A 53 2.03 4.36 3.39
C VAL A 53 1.08 3.28 3.89
N GLY A 54 0.10 3.68 4.68
CA GLY A 54 -0.98 2.80 5.11
C GLY A 54 -2.08 2.73 4.08
N LEU A 55 -2.34 1.54 3.56
CA LEU A 55 -3.35 1.25 2.54
C LEU A 55 -4.50 0.44 3.14
N ARG A 56 -5.74 0.76 2.76
CA ARG A 56 -6.94 0.00 3.14
C ARG A 56 -7.57 -0.64 1.91
N PHE A 57 -7.95 -1.91 2.01
CA PHE A 57 -8.70 -2.60 0.94
C PHE A 57 -10.06 -1.95 0.70
N LEU A 58 -10.44 -1.80 -0.56
CA LEU A 58 -11.76 -1.35 -0.98
C LEU A 58 -12.66 -2.48 -1.50
N ILE A 59 -12.05 -3.62 -1.83
CA ILE A 59 -12.69 -4.85 -2.33
C ILE A 59 -11.99 -6.06 -1.74
#